data_AF-A0A1Q6W1D2-F1
#
_entry.id   AF-A0A1Q6W1D2-F1
#
_cell.length_a   1.000
_cell.length_b   1.000
_cell.length_c   1.000
_cell.angle_alpha   90.00
_cell.angle_beta   90.00
_cell.angle_gamma   90.00
#
_symmetry.space_group_name_H-M   'P 1'
#
loop_
_entity.id
_entity.type
_entity.pdbx_description
1 polymer ?
#
loop_
_entity_poly.entity_id
_entity_poly.type
_entity_poly.pdbx_seq_one_letter_code
_entity_poly.pdbx_strand_id
1 'polypeptide(L)'
;MQLDQVVGFGLLVGKPRVEGKGTESYTLTGTRIELGLRGHDIRLVKALGDGVATGADWRLTADTIHLHVDRKKLQQAFAWGPKDSVRARAVSSNTTIRADSLALDVPDQVLTEVRAFGHALSTMKRDSTARRDSTPDWITGDSLTARWAQQADPAGGGARQPKSTLHRMVSRGSARAFTHQYNQRDSLPSLNYSRGAMIDISLAGGRIERVTVTGRADGVQLEPLPPAPPDTTKKKTPADTTKKKAPDR
;
A
#
# COMPACT_ATOMS: atom_id res chain seq x y z
N MET A 1 27.48 4.29 -21.29
CA MET A 1 27.65 4.82 -19.92
C MET A 1 28.68 5.93 -19.99
N GLN A 2 28.43 7.06 -19.34
CA GLN A 2 29.40 8.13 -19.14
C GLN A 2 29.58 8.32 -17.62
N LEU A 3 30.82 8.47 -17.16
CA LEU A 3 31.13 8.70 -15.74
C LEU A 3 32.25 9.71 -15.64
N ASP A 4 32.00 10.77 -14.89
CA ASP A 4 32.96 11.79 -14.52
C ASP A 4 33.09 11.81 -13.00
N GLN A 5 34.17 11.24 -12.49
CA GLN A 5 34.42 11.16 -11.05
C GLN A 5 34.92 12.48 -10.46
N VAL A 6 35.47 13.38 -11.28
CA VAL A 6 35.97 14.69 -10.84
C VAL A 6 34.79 15.63 -10.61
N VAL A 7 33.82 15.62 -11.53
CA VAL A 7 32.58 16.39 -11.42
C VAL A 7 31.54 15.68 -10.52
N GLY A 8 31.73 14.39 -10.26
CA GLY A 8 30.84 13.60 -9.41
C GLY A 8 29.51 13.25 -10.09
N PHE A 9 29.55 12.95 -11.38
CA PHE A 9 28.37 12.71 -12.21
C PHE A 9 28.50 11.45 -13.06
N GLY A 10 27.41 10.70 -13.21
CA GLY A 10 27.32 9.58 -14.15
C GLY A 10 26.01 9.57 -14.92
N LEU A 11 26.03 9.01 -16.12
CA LEU A 11 24.88 8.94 -17.01
C LEU A 11 24.76 7.55 -17.67
N LEU A 12 23.56 6.98 -17.55
CA LEU A 12 23.15 5.73 -18.20
C LEU A 12 21.96 6.03 -19.12
N VAL A 13 22.00 5.53 -20.36
CA VAL A 13 21.00 5.77 -21.41
C VAL A 13 20.62 4.47 -22.11
N GLY A 14 19.46 4.45 -22.78
CA GLY A 14 18.93 3.29 -23.51
C GLY A 14 17.88 2.54 -22.69
N LYS A 15 18.29 1.44 -22.03
CA LYS A 15 17.46 0.71 -21.06
C LYS A 15 18.19 0.58 -19.71
N PRO A 16 18.56 1.71 -19.09
CA PRO A 16 19.41 1.70 -17.91
C PRO A 16 18.71 1.03 -16.72
N ARG A 17 19.50 0.30 -15.94
CA ARG A 17 19.09 -0.35 -14.70
C ARG A 17 20.20 -0.15 -13.67
N VAL A 18 19.81 0.28 -12.47
CA VAL A 18 20.69 0.34 -11.30
C VAL A 18 20.19 -0.65 -10.28
N GLU A 19 21.11 -1.40 -9.69
CA GLU A 19 20.83 -2.33 -8.59
C GLU A 19 21.66 -1.92 -7.37
N GLY A 20 20.96 -1.73 -6.25
CA GLY A 20 21.59 -1.50 -4.96
C GLY A 20 22.32 -2.73 -4.48
N LYS A 21 23.54 -2.55 -3.97
CA LYS A 21 24.31 -3.59 -3.31
C LYS A 21 24.02 -3.57 -1.81
N GLY A 22 23.51 -4.67 -1.25
CA GLY A 22 23.13 -4.79 0.16
C GLY A 22 22.48 -6.13 0.46
N THR A 23 22.14 -6.40 1.73
CA THR A 23 21.35 -7.58 2.12
C THR A 23 19.95 -7.54 1.52
N GLU A 24 19.39 -6.33 1.40
CA GLU A 24 18.19 -6.06 0.61
C GLU A 24 18.62 -5.41 -0.70
N SER A 25 18.09 -5.86 -1.83
CA SER A 25 18.34 -5.20 -3.10
C SER A 25 17.22 -4.20 -3.39
N TYR A 26 17.58 -3.05 -3.94
CA TYR A 26 16.64 -2.19 -4.65
C TYR A 26 17.01 -2.17 -6.12
N THR A 27 16.03 -1.98 -6.99
CA THR A 27 16.28 -1.76 -8.42
C THR A 27 15.67 -0.43 -8.84
N LEU A 28 16.29 0.22 -9.81
CA LEU A 28 15.75 1.40 -10.48
C LEU A 28 15.93 1.25 -12.00
N THR A 29 14.86 1.45 -12.74
CA THR A 29 14.88 1.54 -14.21
C THR A 29 14.20 2.83 -14.67
N GLY A 30 14.52 3.26 -15.88
CA GLY A 30 13.88 4.38 -16.57
C GLY A 30 14.46 4.51 -17.98
N THR A 31 14.11 5.57 -18.70
CA THR A 31 14.69 5.88 -20.02
C THR A 31 16.12 6.40 -19.89
N ARG A 32 16.38 7.18 -18.85
CA ARG A 32 17.70 7.75 -18.53
C ARG A 32 17.92 7.69 -17.02
N ILE A 33 19.12 7.31 -16.60
CA ILE A 33 19.52 7.38 -15.18
C ILE A 33 20.72 8.30 -15.03
N GLU A 34 20.57 9.31 -14.17
CA GLU A 34 21.64 10.17 -13.68
C GLU A 34 22.14 9.67 -12.33
N LEU A 35 23.45 9.70 -12.14
CA LEU A 35 24.13 9.33 -10.90
C LEU A 35 24.81 10.58 -10.35
N GLY A 36 24.56 10.90 -9.09
CA GLY A 36 25.33 11.89 -8.34
C GLY A 36 26.27 11.19 -7.37
N LEU A 37 27.55 11.54 -7.43
CA LEU A 37 28.61 10.98 -6.61
C LEU A 37 29.11 12.02 -5.60
N ARG A 38 29.59 11.54 -4.45
CA ARG A 38 30.42 12.30 -3.52
C ARG A 38 31.71 11.50 -3.33
N GLY A 39 32.80 11.98 -3.93
CA GLY A 39 34.00 11.17 -4.09
C GLY A 39 33.69 9.93 -4.93
N HIS A 40 34.02 8.74 -4.41
CA HIS A 40 33.76 7.46 -5.08
C HIS A 40 32.40 6.83 -4.73
N ASP A 41 31.61 7.46 -3.86
CA ASP A 41 30.32 6.94 -3.43
C ASP A 41 29.16 7.54 -4.22
N ILE A 42 28.29 6.67 -4.74
CA ILE A 42 26.99 7.09 -5.28
C ILE A 42 26.12 7.55 -4.11
N ARG A 43 25.66 8.80 -4.18
CA ARG A 43 24.73 9.40 -3.21
C ARG A 43 23.33 9.61 -3.76
N LEU A 44 23.22 9.64 -5.08
CA LEU A 44 22.02 10.02 -5.78
C LEU A 44 21.87 9.15 -7.02
N VAL A 45 20.67 8.61 -7.22
CA VAL A 45 20.31 7.89 -8.45
C VAL A 45 18.97 8.42 -8.91
N LYS A 46 18.91 9.06 -10.08
CA LYS A 46 17.70 9.70 -10.60
C LYS A 46 17.32 9.11 -11.94
N ALA A 47 16.16 8.45 -12.00
CA ALA A 47 15.55 7.98 -13.23
C ALA A 47 14.64 9.07 -13.81
N LEU A 48 14.73 9.26 -15.12
CA LEU A 48 13.91 10.15 -15.93
C LEU A 48 13.23 9.33 -17.02
N GLY A 49 11.92 9.49 -17.16
CA GLY A 49 11.06 8.76 -18.09
C GLY A 49 10.81 7.32 -17.64
N ASP A 50 9.54 6.92 -17.56
CA ASP A 50 9.10 5.57 -17.19
C ASP A 50 9.82 4.98 -15.96
N GLY A 51 10.01 5.82 -14.95
CA GLY A 51 10.68 5.47 -13.71
C GLY A 51 9.97 4.33 -12.98
N VAL A 52 10.73 3.28 -12.67
CA VAL A 52 10.29 2.17 -11.84
C VAL A 52 11.36 1.86 -10.81
N ALA A 53 11.02 1.99 -9.53
CA ALA A 53 11.86 1.54 -8.43
C ALA A 53 11.19 0.38 -7.69
N THR A 54 11.97 -0.59 -7.24
CA THR A 54 11.49 -1.70 -6.41
C THR A 54 12.40 -1.87 -5.20
N GLY A 55 11.81 -2.12 -4.05
CA GLY A 55 12.49 -2.69 -2.87
C GLY A 55 11.84 -4.02 -2.47
N ALA A 56 12.20 -4.56 -1.31
CA ALA A 56 11.68 -5.83 -0.82
C ALA A 56 10.15 -5.85 -0.69
N ASP A 57 9.58 -4.79 -0.10
CA ASP A 57 8.15 -4.72 0.27
C ASP A 57 7.35 -3.69 -0.53
N TRP A 58 7.99 -3.01 -1.50
CA TRP A 58 7.37 -1.91 -2.22
C TRP A 58 7.81 -1.80 -3.67
N ARG A 59 6.91 -1.23 -4.49
CA ARG A 59 7.16 -0.82 -5.88
C ARG A 59 6.68 0.61 -6.07
N LEU A 60 7.53 1.44 -6.65
CA LEU A 60 7.26 2.85 -6.94
C LEU A 60 7.35 3.08 -8.45
N THR A 61 6.36 3.76 -9.01
CA THR A 61 6.34 4.14 -10.43
C THR A 61 6.01 5.62 -10.57
N ALA A 62 6.74 6.33 -11.42
CA ALA A 62 6.50 7.73 -11.77
C ALA A 62 7.29 8.11 -13.02
N ASP A 63 7.01 9.28 -13.58
CA ASP A 63 7.84 9.86 -14.64
C ASP A 63 9.30 10.04 -14.20
N THR A 64 9.49 10.67 -13.04
CA THR A 64 10.79 10.92 -12.44
C THR A 64 10.84 10.28 -11.06
N ILE A 65 11.88 9.48 -10.82
CA ILE A 65 12.18 8.90 -9.51
C ILE A 65 13.59 9.31 -9.11
N HIS A 66 13.74 9.78 -7.89
CA HIS A 66 15.00 10.21 -7.33
C HIS A 66 15.26 9.47 -6.02
N LEU A 67 16.33 8.67 -6.01
CA LEU A 67 16.77 7.87 -4.88
C LEU A 67 17.95 8.54 -4.17
N HIS A 68 17.86 8.65 -2.86
CA HIS A 68 18.98 9.03 -2.00
C HIS A 68 19.61 7.80 -1.37
N VAL A 69 20.93 7.71 -1.52
CA VAL A 69 21.74 6.59 -1.07
C VAL A 69 22.76 7.09 -0.05
N ASP A 70 22.83 6.42 1.09
CA ASP A 70 23.87 6.62 2.09
C ASP A 70 24.40 5.27 2.56
N ARG A 71 25.73 5.19 2.78
CA ARG A 71 26.43 3.96 3.17
C ARG A 71 26.03 2.77 2.28
N LYS A 72 25.88 3.03 0.97
CA LYS A 72 25.45 2.08 -0.07
C LYS A 72 24.02 1.53 0.08
N LYS A 73 23.25 2.05 1.04
CA LYS A 73 21.86 1.69 1.30
C LYS A 73 20.93 2.81 0.85
N LEU A 74 19.78 2.43 0.29
CA LEU A 74 18.70 3.36 0.02
C LEU A 74 18.20 3.93 1.35
N GLN A 75 17.97 5.24 1.39
CA GLN A 75 17.45 5.94 2.56
C GLN A 75 16.10 6.61 2.26
N GLN A 76 15.96 7.18 1.06
CA GLN A 76 14.73 7.85 0.62
C GLN A 76 14.50 7.68 -0.87
N ALA A 77 13.23 7.70 -1.28
CA ALA A 77 12.84 7.76 -2.68
C ALA A 77 11.77 8.85 -2.87
N PHE A 78 12.01 9.75 -3.81
CA PHE A 78 11.05 10.76 -4.24
C PHE A 78 10.55 10.42 -5.64
N ALA A 79 9.27 10.58 -5.87
CA ALA A 79 8.63 10.29 -7.15
C ALA A 79 7.65 11.40 -7.51
N TRP A 80 7.75 11.91 -8.73
CA TRP A 80 6.88 12.95 -9.26
C TRP A 80 6.85 12.88 -10.78
N GLY A 81 5.98 13.68 -11.39
CA GLY A 81 5.95 13.87 -12.83
C GLY A 81 5.21 15.13 -13.22
N PRO A 82 5.27 15.50 -14.51
CA PRO A 82 4.36 16.49 -15.08
C PRO A 82 2.91 16.14 -14.79
N LYS A 83 2.04 17.14 -14.70
CA LYS A 83 0.60 16.96 -14.40
C LYS A 83 -0.08 15.96 -15.34
N ASP A 84 0.34 15.92 -16.60
CA ASP A 84 -0.21 15.08 -17.66
C ASP A 84 0.55 13.73 -17.84
N SER A 85 1.50 13.43 -16.95
CA SER A 85 2.26 12.18 -16.96
C SER A 85 1.69 11.14 -15.98
N VAL A 86 2.34 9.99 -15.90
CA VAL A 86 2.03 8.93 -14.94
C VAL A 86 2.15 9.48 -13.52
N ARG A 87 1.02 9.59 -12.83
CA ARG A 87 0.99 9.96 -11.41
C ARG A 87 1.88 9.03 -10.59
N ALA A 88 2.56 9.60 -9.60
CA ALA A 88 3.38 8.84 -8.68
C ALA A 88 2.50 7.80 -7.97
N ARG A 89 2.93 6.54 -8.03
CA ARG A 89 2.22 5.40 -7.47
C ARG A 89 3.17 4.51 -6.69
N ALA A 90 2.90 4.33 -5.40
CA ALA A 90 3.54 3.35 -4.54
C ALA A 90 2.59 2.17 -4.29
N VAL A 91 3.12 0.97 -4.34
CA VAL A 91 2.40 -0.27 -4.04
C VAL A 91 3.19 -1.02 -2.99
N SER A 92 2.54 -1.40 -1.90
CA SER A 92 3.01 -2.39 -0.93
C SER A 92 2.09 -3.62 -0.96
N SER A 93 2.38 -4.64 -0.13
CA SER A 93 1.66 -5.92 -0.15
C SER A 93 0.14 -5.78 -0.06
N ASN A 94 -0.33 -4.82 0.75
CA ASN A 94 -1.76 -4.62 1.03
C ASN A 94 -2.27 -3.19 0.76
N THR A 95 -1.44 -2.30 0.21
CA THR A 95 -1.82 -0.88 0.03
C THR A 95 -1.31 -0.36 -1.29
N THR A 96 -2.12 0.43 -1.98
CA THR A 96 -1.68 1.25 -3.12
C THR A 96 -1.92 2.72 -2.78
N ILE A 97 -0.89 3.55 -2.92
CA ILE A 97 -0.95 4.99 -2.71
C ILE A 97 -0.64 5.67 -4.06
N ARG A 98 -1.45 6.66 -4.42
CA ARG A 98 -1.30 7.48 -5.63
C ARG A 98 -1.38 8.95 -5.25
N ALA A 99 -0.58 9.79 -5.89
CA ALA A 99 -0.60 11.24 -5.74
C ALA A 99 0.14 11.92 -6.90
N ASP A 100 0.14 13.25 -6.92
CA ASP A 100 0.94 14.02 -7.86
C ASP A 100 2.44 13.87 -7.56
N SER A 101 2.80 13.78 -6.27
CA SER A 101 4.13 13.37 -5.83
C SER A 101 4.12 12.49 -4.57
N LEU A 102 5.14 11.65 -4.45
CA LEU A 102 5.36 10.75 -3.33
C LEU A 102 6.77 10.91 -2.77
N ALA A 103 6.91 10.83 -1.46
CA ALA A 103 8.17 10.69 -0.75
C ALA A 103 8.09 9.43 0.14
N LEU A 104 9.01 8.50 -0.06
CA LEU A 104 9.13 7.27 0.70
C LEU A 104 10.38 7.38 1.59
N ASP A 105 10.21 7.19 2.89
CA ASP A 105 11.30 7.07 3.84
C ASP A 105 11.58 5.59 4.10
N VAL A 106 12.76 5.17 3.67
CA VAL A 106 13.22 3.78 3.64
C VAL A 106 14.59 3.64 4.31
N PRO A 107 14.77 4.13 5.55
CA PRO A 107 16.07 4.13 6.22
C PRO A 107 16.66 2.72 6.26
N ASP A 108 17.91 2.61 5.83
CA ASP A 108 18.61 1.33 5.67
C ASP A 108 17.78 0.27 4.90
N GLN A 109 17.01 0.73 3.91
CA GLN A 109 16.17 -0.06 2.99
C GLN A 109 14.88 -0.61 3.60
N VAL A 110 14.48 -0.13 4.77
CA VAL A 110 13.28 -0.56 5.50
C VAL A 110 12.17 0.49 5.36
N LEU A 111 11.02 0.13 4.79
CA LEU A 111 9.91 1.07 4.62
C LEU A 111 9.31 1.50 5.97
N THR A 112 9.33 2.80 6.25
CA THR A 112 8.82 3.37 7.51
C THR A 112 7.69 4.37 7.28
N GLU A 113 7.78 5.21 6.24
CA GLU A 113 6.77 6.22 5.95
C GLU A 113 6.61 6.43 4.44
N VAL A 114 5.38 6.71 4.02
CA VAL A 114 5.05 7.23 2.69
C VAL A 114 4.25 8.50 2.87
N ARG A 115 4.73 9.58 2.26
CA ARG A 115 4.04 10.87 2.18
C ARG A 115 3.61 11.12 0.75
N ALA A 116 2.36 11.53 0.59
CA ALA A 116 1.70 11.71 -0.68
C ALA A 116 1.10 13.13 -0.74
N PHE A 117 1.35 13.83 -1.83
CA PHE A 117 1.01 15.25 -1.98
C PHE A 117 0.32 15.49 -3.31
N GLY A 118 -0.81 16.21 -3.26
CA GLY A 118 -1.66 16.50 -4.41
C GLY A 118 -2.50 15.29 -4.79
N HIS A 119 -3.83 15.43 -4.68
CA HIS A 119 -4.80 14.37 -5.03
C HIS A 119 -4.44 13.00 -4.44
N ALA A 120 -4.01 12.99 -3.17
CA ALA A 120 -3.51 11.80 -2.51
C ALA A 120 -4.63 10.80 -2.25
N LEU A 121 -4.50 9.59 -2.79
CA LEU A 121 -5.45 8.50 -2.65
C LEU A 121 -4.72 7.25 -2.20
N SER A 122 -5.17 6.64 -1.11
CA SER A 122 -4.77 5.31 -0.69
C SER A 122 -5.95 4.35 -0.81
N THR A 123 -5.69 3.17 -1.38
CA THR A 123 -6.64 2.06 -1.44
C THR A 123 -6.02 0.85 -0.77
N MET A 124 -6.77 0.18 0.11
CA MET A 124 -6.33 -1.09 0.70
C MET A 124 -6.74 -2.27 -0.18
N LYS A 125 -5.89 -3.28 -0.23
CA LYS A 125 -6.22 -4.55 -0.86
C LYS A 125 -7.39 -5.17 -0.11
N ARG A 126 -8.37 -5.66 -0.88
CA ARG A 126 -9.53 -6.35 -0.33
C ARG A 126 -9.11 -7.54 0.51
N ASP A 127 -9.83 -7.76 1.61
CA ASP A 127 -9.77 -9.04 2.32
C ASP A 127 -10.17 -10.16 1.35
N SER A 128 -9.54 -11.34 1.47
CA SER A 128 -9.82 -12.49 0.61
C SER A 128 -11.25 -13.01 0.77
N THR A 129 -11.91 -12.62 1.85
CA THR A 129 -13.32 -12.91 2.16
C THR A 129 -14.30 -11.93 1.50
N ALA A 130 -13.83 -10.81 0.96
CA ALA A 130 -14.67 -9.82 0.30
C ALA A 130 -15.13 -10.30 -1.08
N ARG A 131 -16.41 -10.05 -1.42
CA ARG A 131 -16.94 -10.35 -2.76
C ARG A 131 -16.15 -9.59 -3.84
N ARG A 132 -15.94 -10.24 -5.00
CA ARG A 132 -15.11 -9.74 -6.11
C ARG A 132 -15.55 -8.36 -6.66
N ASP A 133 -16.79 -7.96 -6.40
CA ASP A 133 -17.39 -6.71 -6.90
C ASP A 133 -17.51 -5.60 -5.84
N SER A 134 -16.96 -5.80 -4.62
CA SER A 134 -16.98 -4.76 -3.60
C SER A 134 -15.95 -3.66 -3.89
N THR A 135 -16.32 -2.41 -3.63
CA THR A 135 -15.37 -1.28 -3.64
C THR A 135 -14.29 -1.52 -2.57
N PRO A 136 -12.99 -1.30 -2.83
CA PRO A 136 -11.98 -1.42 -1.77
C PRO A 136 -12.12 -0.30 -0.74
N ASP A 137 -11.61 -0.51 0.47
CA ASP A 137 -11.43 0.58 1.43
C ASP A 137 -10.48 1.63 0.86
N TRP A 138 -10.84 2.89 1.02
CA TRP A 138 -10.03 4.00 0.53
C TRP A 138 -10.06 5.20 1.46
N ILE A 139 -8.98 5.97 1.40
CA ILE A 139 -8.85 7.27 2.05
C ILE A 139 -8.19 8.24 1.07
N THR A 140 -8.68 9.47 1.01
CA THR A 140 -8.21 10.48 0.07
C THR A 140 -8.19 11.87 0.69
N GLY A 141 -7.37 12.76 0.14
CA GLY A 141 -7.31 14.18 0.50
C GLY A 141 -6.23 14.91 -0.31
N ASP A 142 -5.94 16.14 0.09
CA ASP A 142 -4.88 16.95 -0.54
C ASP A 142 -3.50 16.36 -0.24
N SER A 143 -3.34 15.78 0.97
CA SER A 143 -2.15 15.03 1.36
C SER A 143 -2.50 13.79 2.17
N LEU A 144 -1.60 12.81 2.15
CA LEU A 144 -1.70 11.58 2.93
C LEU A 144 -0.34 11.17 3.49
N THR A 145 -0.31 10.73 4.73
CA THR A 145 0.85 10.13 5.38
C THR A 145 0.49 8.72 5.83
N ALA A 146 1.22 7.72 5.36
CA ALA A 146 1.08 6.33 5.78
C ALA A 146 2.34 5.89 6.53
N ARG A 147 2.19 5.13 7.62
CA ARG A 147 3.29 4.71 8.50
C ARG A 147 3.31 3.22 8.72
N TRP A 148 4.51 2.64 8.64
CA TRP A 148 4.78 1.23 8.82
C TRP A 148 5.58 0.99 10.09
N ALA A 149 5.30 -0.13 10.75
CA ALA A 149 6.07 -0.65 11.86
C ALA A 149 6.67 -1.99 11.45
N GLN A 150 7.86 -2.30 11.95
CA GLN A 150 8.51 -3.58 11.72
C GLN A 150 7.91 -4.62 12.66
N GLN A 151 7.32 -5.67 12.10
CA GLN A 151 6.77 -6.77 12.87
C GLN A 151 7.73 -7.97 12.77
N ALA A 152 8.19 -8.45 13.93
CA ALA A 152 8.97 -9.68 14.02
C ALA A 152 8.12 -10.86 13.56
N ASP A 153 8.72 -11.80 12.83
CA ASP A 153 8.06 -13.04 12.41
C ASP A 153 7.76 -13.90 13.65
N PRO A 154 6.48 -14.24 13.94
CA PRO A 154 6.13 -15.05 15.13
C PRO A 154 6.66 -16.48 15.07
N ALA A 155 7.03 -16.97 13.88
CA ALA A 155 7.63 -18.29 13.71
C ALA A 155 9.15 -18.20 13.93
N GLY A 156 9.58 -18.31 15.18
CA GLY A 156 10.99 -18.47 15.52
C GLY A 156 11.58 -19.70 14.84
N GLY A 157 12.33 -19.49 13.75
CA GLY A 157 12.92 -20.59 12.98
C GLY A 157 13.30 -20.22 11.55
N GLY A 158 14.19 -19.24 11.39
CA GLY A 158 14.79 -18.92 10.09
C GLY A 158 14.95 -17.43 9.88
N ALA A 159 16.03 -17.02 9.21
CA ALA A 159 16.40 -15.64 8.93
C ALA A 159 15.44 -14.94 7.95
N ARG A 160 14.15 -14.84 8.29
CA ARG A 160 13.17 -14.04 7.55
C ARG A 160 13.08 -12.66 8.20
N GLN A 161 13.41 -11.65 7.41
CA GLN A 161 13.44 -10.26 7.84
C GLN A 161 12.05 -9.80 8.33
N PRO A 162 12.00 -8.85 9.28
CA PRO A 162 10.74 -8.32 9.78
C PRO A 162 9.94 -7.70 8.63
N LYS A 163 8.64 -7.98 8.61
CA LYS A 163 7.74 -7.47 7.58
C LYS A 163 7.29 -6.07 7.96
N SER A 164 7.32 -5.14 7.01
CA SER A 164 6.74 -3.81 7.21
C SER A 164 5.22 -3.90 7.24
N THR A 165 4.60 -3.63 8.39
CA THR A 165 3.14 -3.64 8.57
C THR A 165 2.60 -2.22 8.72
N LEU A 166 1.64 -1.84 7.88
CA LEU A 166 0.96 -0.55 7.96
C LEU A 166 0.15 -0.47 9.27
N HIS A 167 0.38 0.57 10.07
CA HIS A 167 -0.30 0.75 11.37
C HIS A 167 -1.03 2.08 11.49
N ARG A 168 -0.75 3.06 10.62
CA ARG A 168 -1.45 4.36 10.64
C ARG A 168 -1.50 5.02 9.28
N MET A 169 -2.62 5.68 8.98
CA MET A 169 -2.75 6.59 7.85
C MET A 169 -3.44 7.87 8.26
N VAL A 170 -2.91 9.00 7.83
CA VAL A 170 -3.49 10.32 8.08
C VAL A 170 -3.68 11.03 6.76
N SER A 171 -4.92 11.36 6.42
CA SER A 171 -5.23 12.25 5.30
C SER A 171 -5.62 13.63 5.79
N ARG A 172 -5.18 14.66 5.08
CA ARG A 172 -5.42 16.08 5.42
C ARG A 172 -5.81 16.86 4.17
N GLY A 173 -6.66 17.86 4.38
CA GLY A 173 -7.17 18.71 3.31
C GLY A 173 -8.22 17.97 2.50
N SER A 174 -9.45 18.49 2.50
CA SER A 174 -10.59 17.86 1.83
C SER A 174 -10.70 16.34 2.09
N ALA A 175 -10.38 15.89 3.31
CA ALA A 175 -10.17 14.48 3.62
C ALA A 175 -11.48 13.70 3.56
N ARG A 176 -11.46 12.53 2.91
CA ARG A 176 -12.60 11.62 2.79
C ARG A 176 -12.14 10.18 2.95
N ALA A 177 -12.96 9.34 3.54
CA ALA A 177 -12.69 7.93 3.69
C ALA A 177 -13.95 7.09 3.45
N PHE A 178 -13.75 5.90 2.90
CA PHE A 178 -14.76 4.88 2.76
C PHE A 178 -14.20 3.56 3.30
N THR A 179 -14.91 2.96 4.27
CA THR A 179 -14.43 1.78 4.99
C THR A 179 -15.55 0.77 5.21
N HIS A 180 -15.23 -0.51 5.05
CA HIS A 180 -16.11 -1.60 5.43
C HIS A 180 -15.83 -2.04 6.87
N GLN A 181 -16.87 -2.19 7.67
CA GLN A 181 -16.78 -2.76 9.02
C GLN A 181 -17.45 -4.12 9.04
N TYR A 182 -16.68 -5.15 9.35
CA TYR A 182 -17.14 -6.53 9.36
C TYR A 182 -17.52 -6.95 10.78
N ASN A 183 -18.75 -7.42 10.93
CA ASN A 183 -19.33 -7.85 12.19
C ASN A 183 -19.50 -9.36 12.14
N GLN A 184 -19.18 -10.10 13.22
CA GLN A 184 -19.32 -11.57 13.23
C GLN A 184 -20.78 -12.05 13.05
N ARG A 185 -21.76 -11.18 13.30
CA ARG A 185 -23.19 -11.50 13.27
C ARG A 185 -23.83 -11.29 11.90
N ASP A 186 -23.23 -10.44 11.07
CA ASP A 186 -23.83 -9.98 9.82
C ASP A 186 -23.18 -10.62 8.60
N SER A 187 -23.99 -10.93 7.60
CA SER A 187 -23.52 -11.52 6.34
C SER A 187 -22.92 -10.50 5.38
N LEU A 188 -23.15 -9.20 5.62
CA LEU A 188 -22.60 -8.07 4.88
C LEU A 188 -21.92 -7.11 5.87
N PRO A 189 -20.89 -6.37 5.45
CA PRO A 189 -20.29 -5.34 6.28
C PRO A 189 -21.16 -4.08 6.35
N SER A 190 -21.04 -3.34 7.44
CA SER A 190 -21.50 -1.96 7.51
C SER A 190 -20.58 -1.08 6.65
N LEU A 191 -21.17 -0.11 5.94
CA LEU A 191 -20.45 0.81 5.07
C LEU A 191 -20.35 2.16 5.75
N ASN A 192 -19.13 2.68 5.88
CA ASN A 192 -18.90 3.99 6.47
C ASN A 192 -18.28 4.91 5.45
N TYR A 193 -18.89 6.08 5.26
CA TYR A 193 -18.35 7.19 4.50
C TYR A 193 -18.16 8.38 5.43
N SER A 194 -16.97 8.99 5.42
CA SER A 194 -16.65 10.10 6.30
C SER A 194 -15.93 11.21 5.55
N ARG A 195 -16.16 12.46 5.94
CA ARG A 195 -15.46 13.65 5.44
C ARG A 195 -15.06 14.56 6.58
N GLY A 196 -13.94 15.26 6.43
CA GLY A 196 -13.47 16.25 7.39
C GLY A 196 -12.22 16.99 6.88
N ALA A 197 -11.67 17.86 7.71
CA ALA A 197 -10.38 18.50 7.44
C ALA A 197 -9.22 17.51 7.55
N MET A 198 -9.33 16.54 8.46
CA MET A 198 -8.38 15.46 8.64
C MET A 198 -9.09 14.16 9.02
N ILE A 199 -8.61 13.05 8.47
CA ILE A 199 -9.02 11.69 8.84
C ILE A 199 -7.78 10.91 9.24
N ASP A 200 -7.78 10.35 10.44
CA ASP A 200 -6.73 9.50 11.00
C ASP A 200 -7.27 8.08 11.18
N ILE A 201 -6.62 7.11 10.55
CA ILE A 201 -6.95 5.69 10.61
C ILE A 201 -5.83 4.96 11.33
N SER A 202 -6.12 4.33 12.46
CA SER A 202 -5.22 3.35 13.09
C SER A 202 -5.56 1.95 12.59
N LEU A 203 -4.51 1.14 12.39
CA LEU A 203 -4.63 -0.25 12.00
C LEU A 203 -3.95 -1.16 13.00
N ALA A 204 -4.61 -2.28 13.31
CA ALA A 204 -4.07 -3.37 14.10
C ALA A 204 -4.08 -4.65 13.26
N GLY A 205 -2.91 -5.28 13.07
CA GLY A 205 -2.79 -6.50 12.26
C GLY A 205 -3.24 -6.32 10.80
N GLY A 206 -3.12 -5.11 10.25
CA GLY A 206 -3.57 -4.78 8.89
C GLY A 206 -5.07 -4.57 8.74
N ARG A 207 -5.85 -4.56 9.83
CA ARG A 207 -7.27 -4.21 9.83
C ARG A 207 -7.49 -2.84 10.46
N ILE A 208 -8.52 -2.14 10.01
CA ILE A 208 -8.92 -0.86 10.59
C ILE A 208 -9.39 -1.11 12.03
N GLU A 209 -8.77 -0.39 12.97
CA GLU A 209 -9.10 -0.44 14.39
C GLU A 209 -9.90 0.81 14.79
N ARG A 210 -9.45 1.99 14.37
CA ARG A 210 -10.10 3.26 14.68
C ARG A 210 -10.02 4.22 13.50
N VAL A 211 -11.12 4.95 13.28
CA VAL A 211 -11.18 6.10 12.38
C VAL A 211 -11.53 7.33 13.22
N THR A 212 -10.72 8.37 13.14
CA THR A 212 -10.94 9.65 13.81
C THR A 212 -11.02 10.76 12.77
N VAL A 213 -12.12 11.50 12.78
CA VAL A 213 -12.40 12.57 11.83
C VAL A 213 -12.41 13.89 12.59
N THR A 214 -11.64 14.87 12.12
CA THR A 214 -11.54 16.19 12.75
C THR A 214 -11.74 17.31 11.75
N GLY A 215 -12.25 18.45 12.25
CA GLY A 215 -12.55 19.65 11.48
C GLY A 215 -13.76 19.47 10.56
N ARG A 216 -14.92 20.06 10.95
CA ARG A 216 -16.19 19.97 10.22
C ARG A 216 -16.50 18.54 9.74
N ALA A 217 -16.51 17.60 10.69
CA ALA A 217 -16.74 16.20 10.42
C ALA A 217 -18.20 15.95 10.01
N ASP A 218 -18.40 15.22 8.92
CA ASP A 218 -19.69 14.67 8.51
C ASP A 218 -19.52 13.28 7.87
N GLY A 219 -20.61 12.55 7.66
CA GLY A 219 -20.55 11.21 7.10
C GLY A 219 -21.90 10.50 7.05
N VAL A 220 -21.88 9.28 6.51
CA VAL A 220 -23.02 8.37 6.45
C VAL A 220 -22.52 6.97 6.82
N GLN A 221 -23.29 6.29 7.68
CA GLN A 221 -23.10 4.88 8.01
C GLN A 221 -24.32 4.10 7.53
N LEU A 222 -24.09 3.06 6.74
CA LEU A 222 -25.13 2.16 6.26
C LEU A 222 -24.93 0.80 6.91
N GLU A 223 -25.96 0.34 7.61
CA GLU A 223 -25.98 -0.99 8.21
C GLU A 223 -26.63 -2.00 7.26
N PRO A 224 -26.14 -3.25 7.25
CA PRO A 224 -26.85 -4.34 6.61
C PRO A 224 -28.28 -4.46 7.15
N LEU A 225 -29.23 -4.77 6.27
CA LEU A 225 -30.55 -5.21 6.72
C LEU A 225 -30.39 -6.48 7.56
N PRO A 226 -31.14 -6.61 8.67
CA PRO A 226 -31.18 -7.86 9.42
C PRO A 226 -31.53 -9.03 8.48
N PRO A 227 -30.96 -10.22 8.69
CA PRO A 227 -31.34 -11.38 7.91
C PRO A 227 -32.85 -11.59 8.03
N ALA A 228 -33.51 -11.82 6.90
CA ALA A 228 -34.94 -12.09 6.89
C ALA A 228 -35.24 -13.27 7.83
N PRO A 229 -36.37 -13.24 8.59
CA PRO A 229 -36.78 -14.36 9.41
C PRO A 229 -36.78 -15.64 8.56
N PRO A 230 -36.32 -16.78 9.11
CA PRO A 230 -36.36 -18.04 8.37
C PRO A 230 -37.79 -18.29 7.90
N ASP A 231 -37.94 -18.48 6.60
CA ASP A 231 -39.23 -18.75 5.96
C ASP A 231 -39.85 -20.02 6.58
N THR A 232 -40.85 -19.82 7.43
CA THR A 232 -41.54 -20.90 8.14
C THR A 232 -42.42 -21.74 7.22
N THR A 233 -42.54 -21.40 5.93
CA THR A 233 -43.28 -22.20 4.94
C THR A 233 -42.41 -23.23 4.21
N LYS A 234 -41.09 -23.24 4.42
CA LYS A 234 -40.22 -24.33 3.93
C LYS A 234 -40.40 -25.57 4.82
N LYS A 235 -41.26 -26.47 4.37
CA LYS A 235 -41.41 -27.84 4.89
C LYS A 235 -40.02 -28.48 4.97
N LYS A 236 -39.58 -28.87 6.17
CA LYS A 236 -38.40 -29.73 6.35
C LYS A 236 -38.58 -30.95 5.46
N THR A 237 -37.74 -31.11 4.44
CA THR A 237 -37.67 -32.35 3.69
C THR A 237 -37.33 -33.46 4.69
N PRO A 238 -38.18 -34.50 4.86
CA PRO A 238 -37.82 -35.63 5.70
C PRO A 238 -36.52 -36.23 5.19
N ALA A 239 -35.57 -36.51 6.09
CA ALA A 239 -34.39 -37.26 5.74
C ALA A 239 -34.83 -38.61 5.18
N ASP A 240 -34.46 -38.89 3.93
CA ASP A 240 -34.73 -40.16 3.27
C ASP A 240 -33.84 -41.24 3.89
N THR A 241 -34.32 -41.88 4.95
CA THR A 241 -33.72 -43.10 5.50
C THR A 241 -34.32 -44.32 4.81
N THR A 242 -33.99 -44.53 3.54
CA THR A 242 -34.11 -45.84 2.89
C THR A 242 -32.74 -46.50 2.79
N LYS A 243 -32.21 -46.96 3.92
CA LYS A 243 -31.16 -48.00 3.92
C LYS A 243 -31.82 -49.32 3.48
N LYS A 244 -31.59 -49.69 2.23
CA LYS A 244 -31.85 -51.03 1.67
C LYS A 244 -31.13 -52.07 2.53
N LYS A 245 -31.86 -52.88 3.28
CA LYS A 245 -31.32 -54.03 4.02
C LYS A 245 -31.09 -55.16 2.99
N ALA A 246 -29.84 -55.58 2.81
CA ALA A 246 -29.50 -56.77 2.04
C ALA A 246 -30.01 -58.02 2.77
N PRO A 247 -30.53 -59.04 2.06
CA PRO A 247 -30.88 -60.30 2.69
C PRO A 247 -29.63 -61.15 2.94
N ASP A 248 -29.43 -61.57 4.19
CA ASP A 248 -28.52 -62.65 4.55
C ASP A 248 -29.23 -64.01 4.37
N ARG A 249 -28.42 -64.97 3.93
CA ARG A 249 -28.63 -66.40 3.63
C ARG A 249 -29.80 -67.12 4.29
#